data_AF-A0A1I6HEW9-F1
#
_entry.id   AF-A0A1I6HEW9-F1
#
_cell.length_a   1.000
_cell.length_b   1.000
_cell.length_c   1.000
_cell.angle_alpha   90.00
_cell.angle_beta   90.00
_cell.angle_gamma   90.00
#
_symmetry.space_group_name_H-M   'P 1'
#
loop_
_entity.id
_entity.type
_entity.pdbx_description
1 polymer ?
#
loop_
_entity_poly.entity_id
_entity_poly.type
_entity_poly.pdbx_seq_one_letter_code
_entity_poly.pdbx_strand_id
1 'polypeptide(L)'
;MNTLSIIKLYISIILTALTAQISTAQTADTLKKGALRFSLERGAQQEMTLPPGSEFLLFNASGKLVLTEKDLEGSYTIREEQVVLYQPSYKDEFERMELRKGDQIRWVKPLKNQDYGRNREKSVSRTHQKKTKKNDYGRYSGGVTLRKEFLESSDEDERNVLLVFSNGLVFRYFEGDTRAWYNGEPVAIKDRYIIDTGKETVKFSYDPRTGKVWYVVDTNDKSTH
;
A
#
# COMPACT_ATOMS: atom_id res chain seq x y z
N MET A 1 -32.27 -26.96 34.13
CA MET A 1 -31.12 -26.95 33.20
C MET A 1 -31.41 -25.92 32.13
N ASN A 2 -30.63 -24.83 32.09
CA ASN A 2 -30.93 -23.66 31.25
C ASN A 2 -30.34 -23.82 29.84
N THR A 3 -31.21 -23.77 28.84
CA THR A 3 -30.91 -23.80 27.40
C THR A 3 -29.96 -22.68 26.93
N LEU A 4 -29.77 -21.64 27.73
CA LEU A 4 -28.81 -20.55 27.48
C LEU A 4 -27.32 -20.93 27.64
N SER A 5 -26.99 -22.05 28.30
CA SER A 5 -25.58 -22.48 28.43
C SER A 5 -25.04 -23.27 27.25
N ILE A 6 -25.90 -23.92 26.45
CA ILE A 6 -25.46 -24.78 25.35
C ILE A 6 -25.06 -23.96 24.11
N ILE A 7 -25.67 -22.77 23.91
CA ILE A 7 -25.38 -21.90 22.77
C ILE A 7 -24.03 -21.18 22.94
N LYS A 8 -23.61 -20.86 24.17
CA LYS A 8 -22.29 -20.24 24.43
C LYS A 8 -21.12 -21.20 24.19
N LEU A 9 -21.34 -22.51 24.23
CA LEU A 9 -20.28 -23.50 24.00
C LEU A 9 -19.99 -23.73 22.50
N TYR A 10 -20.97 -23.54 21.62
CA TYR A 10 -20.79 -23.75 20.17
C TYR A 10 -20.13 -22.58 19.43
N ILE A 11 -20.28 -21.36 19.92
CA ILE A 11 -19.64 -20.17 19.31
C ILE A 11 -18.15 -20.10 19.65
N SER A 12 -17.71 -20.73 20.76
CA SER A 12 -16.30 -20.76 21.14
C SER A 12 -15.45 -21.75 20.34
N ILE A 13 -16.06 -22.76 19.70
CA ILE A 13 -15.33 -23.83 18.98
C ILE A 13 -15.09 -23.48 17.50
N ILE A 14 -15.91 -22.61 16.89
CA ILE A 14 -15.68 -22.16 15.50
C ILE A 14 -14.58 -21.08 15.42
N LEU A 15 -14.24 -20.42 16.54
CA LEU A 15 -13.23 -19.36 16.57
C LEU A 15 -11.79 -19.88 16.79
N THR A 16 -11.59 -21.17 17.08
CA THR A 16 -10.25 -21.74 17.38
C THR A 16 -9.62 -22.48 16.20
N ALA A 17 -10.33 -22.66 15.07
CA ALA A 17 -9.85 -23.46 13.94
C ALA A 17 -9.29 -22.66 12.75
N LEU A 18 -9.09 -21.34 12.88
CA LEU A 18 -8.65 -20.47 11.77
C LEU A 18 -7.35 -19.69 12.07
N THR A 19 -6.45 -20.24 12.88
CA THR A 19 -5.15 -19.61 13.20
C THR A 19 -3.94 -20.48 12.91
N ALA A 20 -4.11 -21.61 12.23
CA ALA A 20 -3.01 -22.52 11.92
C ALA A 20 -2.84 -22.69 10.42
N GLN A 21 -2.38 -21.63 9.73
CA GLN A 21 -1.53 -21.69 8.54
C GLN A 21 -1.37 -20.26 8.03
N ILE A 22 -0.15 -19.73 8.11
CA ILE A 22 0.51 -18.82 7.18
C ILE A 22 1.67 -18.24 7.98
N SER A 23 2.89 -18.73 7.71
CA SER A 23 4.09 -17.89 7.65
C SER A 23 5.35 -18.75 7.71
N THR A 24 5.75 -19.32 6.57
CA THR A 24 7.16 -19.59 6.27
C THR A 24 7.33 -19.75 4.76
N ALA A 25 7.23 -18.66 3.98
CA ALA A 25 7.75 -18.60 2.60
C ALA A 25 7.63 -17.19 1.99
N GLN A 26 8.39 -16.20 2.49
CA GLN A 26 8.52 -14.92 1.77
C GLN A 26 9.95 -14.39 1.84
N THR A 27 10.89 -15.04 1.15
CA THR A 27 12.20 -14.41 0.85
C THR A 27 12.80 -14.80 -0.51
N ALA A 28 12.13 -15.59 -1.36
CA ALA A 28 12.69 -15.99 -2.67
C ALA A 28 11.83 -15.63 -3.91
N ASP A 29 10.61 -15.10 -3.73
CA ASP A 29 9.63 -15.02 -4.83
C ASP A 29 9.57 -13.65 -5.55
N THR A 30 10.37 -12.68 -5.13
CA THR A 30 10.47 -11.37 -5.80
C THR A 30 11.12 -11.43 -7.18
N LEU A 31 11.90 -12.47 -7.49
CA LEU A 31 12.61 -12.64 -8.76
C LEU A 31 11.76 -13.22 -9.92
N LYS A 32 10.52 -13.65 -9.67
CA LYS A 32 9.60 -14.16 -10.71
C LYS A 32 8.52 -13.17 -11.12
N LYS A 33 8.41 -12.02 -10.47
CA LYS A 33 7.32 -11.06 -10.72
C LYS A 33 7.53 -10.35 -12.05
N GLY A 34 6.53 -10.40 -12.91
CA GLY A 34 6.52 -9.68 -14.19
C GLY A 34 6.35 -8.17 -14.03
N ALA A 35 6.14 -7.48 -15.14
CA ALA A 35 5.80 -6.06 -15.15
C ALA A 35 4.30 -5.88 -14.86
N LEU A 36 3.93 -4.88 -14.06
CA LEU A 36 2.53 -4.52 -13.83
C LEU A 36 2.05 -3.65 -15.01
N ARG A 37 0.93 -3.99 -15.64
CA ARG A 37 0.36 -3.19 -16.73
C ARG A 37 -1.05 -2.73 -16.40
N PHE A 38 -1.29 -1.46 -16.67
CA PHE A 38 -2.60 -0.83 -16.70
C PHE A 38 -3.03 -0.62 -18.15
N SER A 39 -4.22 -1.06 -18.50
CA SER A 39 -4.89 -0.78 -19.77
C SER A 39 -6.06 0.14 -19.49
N LEU A 40 -5.99 1.38 -19.99
CA LEU A 40 -6.95 2.44 -19.72
C LEU A 40 -7.87 2.64 -20.92
N GLU A 41 -9.18 2.53 -20.71
CA GLU A 41 -10.23 2.64 -21.73
C GLU A 41 -10.63 4.11 -21.94
N ARG A 42 -9.65 4.96 -22.28
CA ARG A 42 -9.84 6.40 -22.48
C ARG A 42 -9.70 6.78 -23.95
N GLY A 43 -10.65 6.35 -24.79
CA GLY A 43 -10.61 6.61 -26.23
C GLY A 43 -9.57 5.75 -26.94
N ALA A 44 -8.47 6.35 -27.42
CA ALA A 44 -7.33 5.56 -27.90
C ALA A 44 -6.77 4.77 -26.71
N GLN A 45 -6.77 3.45 -26.79
CA GLN A 45 -6.35 2.56 -25.71
C GLN A 45 -4.96 2.96 -25.19
N GLN A 46 -4.89 3.48 -23.96
CA GLN A 46 -3.63 3.88 -23.34
C GLN A 46 -3.13 2.74 -22.47
N GLU A 47 -1.89 2.28 -22.71
CA GLU A 47 -1.24 1.30 -21.85
C GLU A 47 -0.12 1.97 -21.05
N MET A 48 -0.11 1.73 -19.74
CA MET A 48 1.00 2.08 -18.85
C MET A 48 1.59 0.81 -18.29
N THR A 49 2.89 0.59 -18.47
CA THR A 49 3.60 -0.57 -17.92
C THR A 49 4.61 -0.09 -16.89
N LEU A 50 4.50 -0.58 -15.67
CA LEU A 50 5.46 -0.36 -14.60
C LEU A 50 6.52 -1.45 -14.60
N PRO A 51 7.76 -1.13 -14.19
CA PRO A 51 8.85 -2.11 -14.14
C PRO A 51 8.55 -3.26 -13.16
N PRO A 52 9.22 -4.42 -13.33
CA PRO A 52 9.17 -5.49 -12.35
C PRO A 52 9.51 -5.01 -10.93
N GLY A 53 8.83 -5.59 -9.95
CA GLY A 53 8.97 -5.21 -8.54
C GLY A 53 8.15 -3.99 -8.12
N SER A 54 7.34 -3.41 -9.01
CA SER A 54 6.41 -2.34 -8.62
C SER A 54 5.28 -2.88 -7.75
N GLU A 55 4.88 -2.10 -6.76
CA GLU A 55 3.79 -2.42 -5.83
C GLU A 55 2.54 -1.61 -6.17
N PHE A 56 1.36 -2.12 -5.81
CA PHE A 56 0.15 -1.32 -5.93
C PHE A 56 -0.91 -1.69 -4.87
N LEU A 57 -1.73 -0.71 -4.55
CA LEU A 57 -2.89 -0.81 -3.66
C LEU A 57 -4.09 -0.26 -4.42
N LEU A 58 -5.11 -1.09 -4.60
CA LEU A 58 -6.35 -0.71 -5.28
C LEU A 58 -7.45 -0.49 -4.25
N PHE A 59 -8.07 0.68 -4.28
CA PHE A 59 -9.16 1.06 -3.39
C PHE A 59 -10.44 1.31 -4.20
N ASN A 60 -11.58 0.91 -3.67
CA ASN A 60 -12.88 1.30 -4.25
C ASN A 60 -13.27 2.74 -3.88
N ALA A 61 -14.41 3.21 -4.37
CA ALA A 61 -14.95 4.53 -4.07
C ALA A 61 -15.14 4.81 -2.56
N SER A 62 -15.40 3.78 -1.75
CA SER A 62 -15.46 3.90 -0.27
C SER A 62 -14.07 3.91 0.42
N GLY A 63 -13.00 3.95 -0.38
CA GLY A 63 -11.61 3.87 0.07
C GLY A 63 -11.20 2.50 0.62
N LYS A 64 -12.04 1.46 0.50
CA LYS A 64 -11.74 0.11 1.00
C LYS A 64 -10.70 -0.53 0.09
N LEU A 65 -9.65 -1.13 0.68
CA LEU A 65 -8.67 -1.92 -0.06
C LEU A 65 -9.36 -3.14 -0.70
N VAL A 66 -9.26 -3.22 -2.03
CA VAL A 66 -9.89 -4.25 -2.87
C VAL A 66 -8.88 -5.28 -3.34
N LEU A 67 -7.68 -4.83 -3.70
CA LEU A 67 -6.67 -5.66 -4.34
C LEU A 67 -5.27 -5.12 -4.05
N THR A 68 -4.33 -6.00 -3.77
CA THR A 68 -2.89 -5.70 -3.72
C THR A 68 -2.14 -6.44 -4.82
N GLU A 69 -0.84 -6.23 -4.93
CA GLU A 69 0.02 -6.96 -5.85
C GLU A 69 0.09 -8.46 -5.55
N LYS A 70 -0.17 -8.87 -4.30
CA LYS A 70 -0.19 -10.28 -3.86
C LYS A 70 -1.49 -10.99 -4.27
N ASP A 71 -2.58 -10.24 -4.39
CA ASP A 71 -3.91 -10.78 -4.69
C ASP A 71 -4.17 -10.90 -6.20
N LEU A 72 -3.35 -10.25 -7.04
CA LEU A 72 -3.56 -10.19 -8.48
C LEU A 72 -3.15 -11.49 -9.17
N GLU A 73 -4.12 -12.39 -9.38
CA GLU A 73 -3.96 -13.59 -10.22
C GLU A 73 -4.34 -13.29 -11.69
N GLY A 74 -3.35 -12.90 -12.49
CA GLY A 74 -3.55 -12.64 -13.92
C GLY A 74 -4.03 -11.23 -14.21
N SER A 75 -5.31 -11.04 -14.52
CA SER A 75 -5.91 -9.73 -14.86
C SER A 75 -7.13 -9.41 -14.02
N TYR A 76 -7.23 -8.17 -13.56
CA TYR A 76 -8.36 -7.62 -12.83
C TYR A 76 -9.04 -6.52 -13.65
N THR A 77 -10.34 -6.68 -13.94
CA THR A 77 -11.15 -5.66 -14.62
C THR A 77 -11.85 -4.79 -13.60
N ILE A 78 -11.68 -3.48 -13.76
CA ILE A 78 -12.27 -2.45 -12.92
C ILE A 78 -13.77 -2.38 -13.22
N ARG A 79 -14.60 -2.60 -12.18
CA ARG A 79 -16.08 -2.70 -12.31
C ARG A 79 -16.81 -1.40 -11.99
N GLU A 80 -16.17 -0.55 -11.22
CA GLU A 80 -16.66 0.73 -10.71
C GLU A 80 -15.48 1.71 -10.65
N GLU A 81 -15.71 2.97 -10.28
CA GLU A 81 -14.61 3.91 -10.10
C GLU A 81 -13.74 3.51 -8.90
N GLN A 82 -12.43 3.43 -9.14
CA GLN A 82 -11.45 2.96 -8.18
C GLN A 82 -10.20 3.84 -8.22
N VAL A 83 -9.47 3.89 -7.12
CA VAL A 83 -8.19 4.59 -7.04
C VAL A 83 -7.10 3.55 -6.87
N VAL A 84 -6.11 3.58 -7.75
CA VAL A 84 -4.88 2.82 -7.57
C VAL A 84 -3.77 3.74 -7.08
N LEU A 85 -3.11 3.31 -6.01
CA LEU A 85 -1.81 3.82 -5.62
C LEU A 85 -0.78 2.82 -6.08
N TYR A 86 0.22 3.24 -6.83
CA TYR A 86 1.28 2.35 -7.30
C TYR A 86 2.65 2.94 -7.02
N GLN A 87 3.62 2.11 -6.67
CA GLN A 87 5.00 2.51 -6.45
C GLN A 87 5.88 1.84 -7.51
N PRO A 88 6.37 2.60 -8.52
CA PRO A 88 7.34 2.07 -9.47
C PRO A 88 8.62 1.65 -8.73
N SER A 89 9.24 0.53 -9.11
CA SER A 89 10.43 0.00 -8.40
C SER A 89 11.68 0.89 -8.43
N TYR A 90 11.71 1.95 -9.24
CA TYR A 90 12.79 2.95 -9.26
C TYR A 90 12.43 4.25 -8.52
N LYS A 91 11.27 4.29 -7.85
CA LYS A 91 10.82 5.42 -7.03
C LYS A 91 10.49 4.93 -5.63
N ASP A 92 10.85 5.75 -4.66
CA ASP A 92 10.52 5.52 -3.25
C ASP A 92 9.14 6.09 -2.88
N GLU A 93 8.41 6.60 -3.87
CA GLU A 93 7.12 7.27 -3.70
C GLU A 93 6.03 6.56 -4.51
N PHE A 94 4.87 6.38 -3.88
CA PHE A 94 3.66 5.97 -4.57
C PHE A 94 3.13 7.14 -5.43
N GLU A 95 2.61 6.83 -6.61
CA GLU A 95 1.82 7.70 -7.46
C GLU A 95 0.33 7.32 -7.38
N ARG A 96 -0.56 8.25 -7.74
CA ARG A 96 -2.02 8.04 -7.74
C ARG A 96 -2.53 8.01 -9.17
N MET A 97 -3.44 7.09 -9.45
CA MET A 97 -4.21 7.07 -10.69
C MET A 97 -5.64 6.64 -10.42
N GLU A 98 -6.59 7.34 -11.05
CA GLU A 98 -8.00 6.97 -11.05
C GLU A 98 -8.26 5.97 -12.17
N LEU A 99 -8.94 4.89 -11.83
CA LEU A 99 -9.35 3.84 -12.74
C LEU A 99 -10.87 3.86 -12.89
N ARG A 100 -11.32 3.75 -14.13
CA ARG A 100 -12.74 3.75 -14.50
C ARG A 100 -13.20 2.34 -14.82
N LYS A 101 -14.53 2.15 -14.78
CA LYS A 101 -15.14 0.91 -15.25
C LYS A 101 -14.64 0.58 -16.66
N GLY A 102 -14.14 -0.64 -16.84
CA GLY A 102 -13.56 -1.12 -18.10
C GLY A 102 -12.02 -1.17 -18.10
N ASP A 103 -11.36 -0.33 -17.30
CA ASP A 103 -9.91 -0.37 -17.14
C ASP A 103 -9.46 -1.75 -16.62
N GLN A 104 -8.21 -2.12 -16.89
CA GLN A 104 -7.66 -3.41 -16.47
C GLN A 104 -6.27 -3.29 -15.85
N ILE A 105 -6.02 -4.09 -14.81
CA ILE A 105 -4.71 -4.28 -14.20
C ILE A 105 -4.27 -5.71 -14.48
N ARG A 106 -3.06 -5.95 -14.97
CA ARG A 106 -2.56 -7.31 -15.19
C ARG A 106 -1.07 -7.47 -14.97
N TRP A 107 -0.66 -8.67 -14.60
CA TRP A 107 0.75 -9.07 -14.68
C TRP A 107 1.13 -9.43 -16.11
N VAL A 108 2.22 -8.84 -16.59
CA VAL A 108 2.82 -9.16 -17.88
C VAL A 108 4.15 -9.86 -17.62
N LYS A 109 4.27 -11.10 -18.09
CA LYS A 109 5.54 -11.84 -17.99
C LYS A 109 6.66 -11.02 -18.65
N PRO A 110 7.87 -10.99 -18.05
CA PRO A 110 9.00 -10.40 -18.74
C PRO A 110 9.15 -11.14 -20.07
N LEU A 111 9.20 -10.41 -21.18
CA LEU A 111 9.48 -11.01 -22.48
C LEU A 111 10.79 -11.77 -22.33
N LYS A 112 10.74 -13.10 -22.40
CA LYS A 112 11.94 -13.94 -22.39
C LYS A 112 12.76 -13.54 -23.60
N ASN A 113 13.80 -12.73 -23.39
CA ASN A 113 14.83 -12.37 -24.35
C ASN A 113 14.36 -12.47 -25.81
N GLN A 114 13.48 -11.56 -26.23
CA GLN A 114 13.48 -11.23 -27.64
C GLN A 114 14.78 -10.48 -27.83
N ASP A 115 15.75 -11.12 -28.48
CA ASP A 115 17.08 -10.61 -28.79
C ASP A 115 17.00 -9.14 -29.22
N TYR A 116 17.09 -8.23 -28.25
CA TYR A 116 17.44 -6.84 -28.53
C TYR A 116 18.88 -6.92 -28.96
N GLY A 117 19.04 -7.11 -30.26
CA GLY A 117 20.32 -7.22 -30.94
C GLY A 117 21.26 -6.19 -30.36
N ARG A 118 22.41 -6.70 -29.91
CA ARG A 118 23.66 -5.94 -29.87
C ARG A 118 23.71 -5.07 -31.12
N ASN A 119 23.44 -3.78 -30.97
CA ASN A 119 23.83 -2.72 -31.89
C ASN A 119 23.36 -1.39 -31.31
N ARG A 120 24.13 -0.86 -30.35
CA ARG A 120 24.32 0.58 -30.16
C ARG A 120 25.55 0.81 -29.29
N GLU A 121 26.69 0.50 -29.89
CA GLU A 121 27.86 1.31 -29.65
C GLU A 121 27.65 2.68 -30.28
N LYS A 122 28.11 3.70 -29.54
CA LYS A 122 28.42 5.09 -29.92
C LYS A 122 27.37 6.17 -29.65
N SER A 123 27.90 7.18 -28.93
CA SER A 123 27.41 8.54 -28.69
C SER A 123 26.29 8.62 -27.65
N VAL A 124 26.31 9.48 -26.62
CA VAL A 124 26.60 10.91 -26.66
C VAL A 124 27.09 11.42 -25.29
N SER A 125 28.12 12.27 -25.35
CA SER A 125 28.46 13.43 -24.52
C SER A 125 28.14 13.49 -23.02
N ARG A 126 29.21 13.68 -22.24
CA ARG A 126 29.21 14.18 -20.87
C ARG A 126 28.76 15.65 -20.87
N THR A 127 27.61 15.95 -20.26
CA THR A 127 27.24 17.33 -19.92
C THR A 127 27.08 17.43 -18.42
N HIS A 128 27.97 18.20 -17.80
CA HIS A 128 27.88 18.69 -16.44
C HIS A 128 26.54 19.42 -16.23
N GLN A 129 25.73 18.96 -15.28
CA GLN A 129 24.68 19.79 -14.71
C GLN A 129 24.85 19.98 -13.20
N LYS A 130 24.80 21.27 -12.86
CA LYS A 130 25.04 21.94 -11.59
C LYS A 130 24.30 21.33 -10.41
N LYS A 131 25.02 21.25 -9.29
CA LYS A 131 24.47 21.25 -7.93
C LYS A 131 23.65 22.53 -7.73
N THR A 132 22.38 22.38 -7.40
CA THR A 132 21.55 23.44 -6.81
C THR A 132 21.12 23.06 -5.39
N LYS A 133 20.95 24.12 -4.60
CA LYS A 133 21.07 24.21 -3.16
C LYS A 133 20.01 23.41 -2.38
N LYS A 134 20.45 22.94 -1.20
CA LYS A 134 19.61 22.47 -0.09
C LYS A 134 18.55 23.54 0.25
N ASN A 135 17.30 23.11 0.32
CA ASN A 135 16.28 23.83 1.07
C ASN A 135 16.25 23.24 2.48
N ASP A 136 16.57 24.07 3.46
CA ASP A 136 16.36 23.81 4.89
C ASP A 136 14.86 23.87 5.20
N TYR A 137 14.25 22.72 5.47
CA TYR A 137 13.05 22.63 6.29
C TYR A 137 13.14 21.38 7.17
N GLY A 138 13.16 21.58 8.49
CA GLY A 138 12.71 20.61 9.49
C GLY A 138 13.67 19.47 9.85
N ARG A 139 14.40 19.63 10.94
CA ARG A 139 14.95 18.51 11.72
C ARG A 139 13.78 17.77 12.39
N TYR A 140 13.38 16.62 11.87
CA TYR A 140 12.45 15.67 12.51
C TYR A 140 13.09 14.28 12.58
N SER A 141 13.01 13.64 13.75
CA SER A 141 13.65 12.37 14.06
C SER A 141 13.03 11.20 13.29
N GLY A 142 13.85 10.47 12.52
CA GLY A 142 13.62 9.07 12.11
C GLY A 142 12.36 8.82 11.28
N GLY A 143 12.30 9.35 10.06
CA GLY A 143 11.14 9.24 9.17
C GLY A 143 10.87 7.82 8.67
N VAL A 144 9.79 7.23 9.18
CA VAL A 144 9.21 5.97 8.68
C VAL A 144 8.00 6.25 7.76
N THR A 145 7.47 7.47 7.71
CA THR A 145 6.35 7.81 6.81
C THR A 145 6.85 8.16 5.42
N LEU A 146 6.47 7.36 4.42
CA LEU A 146 6.76 7.60 3.01
C LEU A 146 5.77 8.56 2.36
N ARG A 147 4.47 8.46 2.68
CA ARG A 147 3.44 9.26 2.04
C ARG A 147 2.31 9.60 2.99
N LYS A 148 1.83 10.84 2.86
CA LYS A 148 0.62 11.35 3.51
C LYS A 148 -0.25 11.98 2.43
N GLU A 149 -1.46 11.46 2.29
CA GLU A 149 -2.44 11.93 1.31
C GLU A 149 -3.76 12.26 2.02
N PHE A 150 -4.34 13.41 1.68
CA PHE A 150 -5.68 13.77 2.15
C PHE A 150 -6.68 13.48 1.05
N LEU A 151 -7.81 12.90 1.43
CA LEU A 151 -8.91 12.57 0.56
C LEU A 151 -10.14 13.37 1.00
N GLU A 152 -11.01 13.67 0.05
CA GLU A 152 -12.30 14.31 0.35
C GLU A 152 -13.11 13.43 1.30
N SER A 153 -13.83 14.08 2.20
CA SER A 153 -14.76 13.47 3.16
C SER A 153 -16.18 13.78 2.73
N SER A 154 -17.14 12.96 3.15
CA SER A 154 -18.57 13.29 2.98
C SER A 154 -19.00 14.51 3.80
N ASP A 155 -18.26 14.84 4.85
CA ASP A 155 -18.35 16.08 5.61
C ASP A 155 -17.33 17.10 5.08
N GLU A 156 -17.81 18.25 4.60
CA GLU A 156 -16.98 19.31 4.01
C GLU A 156 -15.98 19.93 4.99
N ASP A 157 -16.23 19.83 6.29
CA ASP A 157 -15.34 20.32 7.35
C ASP A 157 -14.29 19.28 7.77
N GLU A 158 -14.37 18.05 7.27
CA GLU A 158 -13.43 16.98 7.57
C GLU A 158 -12.60 16.57 6.35
N ARG A 159 -11.49 15.89 6.62
CA ARG A 159 -10.67 15.26 5.59
C ARG A 159 -10.43 13.82 5.96
N ASN A 160 -10.37 12.99 4.94
CA ASN A 160 -9.87 11.64 5.05
C ASN A 160 -8.34 11.69 4.93
N VAL A 161 -7.62 10.75 5.56
CA VAL A 161 -6.17 10.65 5.41
C VAL A 161 -5.74 9.22 5.14
N LEU A 162 -4.77 9.08 4.25
CA LEU A 162 -4.02 7.87 4.03
C LEU A 162 -2.55 8.13 4.31
N LEU A 163 -1.97 7.31 5.18
CA LEU A 163 -0.58 7.34 5.57
C LEU A 163 0.05 6.00 5.14
N VAL A 164 1.12 6.09 4.36
CA VAL A 164 1.90 4.93 3.90
C VAL A 164 3.30 5.08 4.46
N PHE A 165 3.79 4.02 5.10
CA PHE A 165 5.07 3.97 5.78
C PHE A 165 6.03 3.04 5.04
N SER A 166 7.34 3.30 5.17
CA SER A 166 8.41 2.52 4.54
C SER A 166 8.56 1.13 5.10
N ASN A 167 8.04 0.89 6.31
CA ASN A 167 8.00 -0.41 6.93
C ASN A 167 6.83 -1.29 6.44
N GLY A 168 6.06 -0.84 5.43
CA GLY A 168 4.91 -1.56 4.91
C GLY A 168 3.61 -1.35 5.70
N LEU A 169 3.62 -0.46 6.71
CA LEU A 169 2.40 -0.03 7.39
C LEU A 169 1.61 0.95 6.53
N VAL A 170 0.33 0.70 6.39
CA VAL A 170 -0.64 1.61 5.77
C VAL A 170 -1.70 1.90 6.81
N PHE A 171 -1.90 3.16 7.15
CA PHE A 171 -2.99 3.62 8.02
C PHE A 171 -3.93 4.51 7.23
N ARG A 172 -5.23 4.34 7.43
CA ARG A 172 -6.23 5.26 6.91
C ARG A 172 -7.20 5.70 7.99
N TYR A 173 -7.68 6.93 7.87
CA TYR A 173 -8.89 7.44 8.48
C TYR A 173 -9.85 7.85 7.35
N PHE A 174 -11.01 7.21 7.31
CA PHE A 174 -12.03 7.41 6.29
C PHE A 174 -13.40 7.49 6.94
N GLU A 175 -14.09 8.63 6.83
CA GLU A 175 -15.46 8.82 7.33
C GLU A 175 -15.62 8.42 8.81
N GLY A 176 -14.66 8.82 9.66
CA GLY A 176 -14.66 8.45 11.09
C GLY A 176 -14.14 7.04 11.41
N ASP A 177 -13.88 6.20 10.40
CA ASP A 177 -13.36 4.84 10.57
C ASP A 177 -11.84 4.77 10.34
N THR A 178 -11.14 4.10 11.25
CA THR A 178 -9.68 3.89 11.15
C THR A 178 -9.39 2.45 10.75
N ARG A 179 -8.54 2.26 9.74
CA ARG A 179 -8.04 0.92 9.37
C ARG A 179 -6.56 0.94 9.08
N ALA A 180 -5.96 -0.22 9.27
CA ALA A 180 -4.56 -0.37 9.04
C ALA A 180 -4.23 -1.74 8.44
N TRP A 181 -3.15 -1.74 7.67
CA TRP A 181 -2.58 -2.92 7.07
C TRP A 181 -1.08 -2.89 7.29
N TYR A 182 -0.49 -4.05 7.59
CA TYR A 182 0.95 -4.21 7.67
C TYR A 182 1.37 -5.28 6.67
N ASN A 183 2.22 -4.92 5.70
CA ASN A 183 2.63 -5.79 4.60
C ASN A 183 1.44 -6.38 3.81
N GLY A 184 0.36 -5.61 3.70
CA GLY A 184 -0.88 -5.99 3.00
C GLY A 184 -1.90 -6.72 3.87
N GLU A 185 -1.53 -7.18 5.08
CA GLU A 185 -2.46 -7.88 5.97
C GLU A 185 -3.14 -6.90 6.94
N PRO A 186 -4.46 -7.02 7.17
CA PRO A 186 -5.15 -6.14 8.10
C PRO A 186 -4.63 -6.35 9.53
N VAL A 187 -4.33 -5.24 10.22
CA VAL A 187 -3.86 -5.25 11.60
C VAL A 187 -4.84 -4.51 12.51
N ALA A 188 -4.94 -4.98 13.75
CA ALA A 188 -5.83 -4.37 14.74
C ALA A 188 -5.29 -3.00 15.16
N ILE A 189 -6.21 -2.06 15.37
CA ILE A 189 -5.92 -0.75 15.92
C ILE A 189 -6.51 -0.69 17.34
N LYS A 190 -5.65 -0.47 18.33
CA LYS A 190 -6.04 -0.22 19.72
C LYS A 190 -6.29 1.27 19.90
N ASP A 191 -7.35 1.61 20.63
CA ASP A 191 -7.72 3.00 20.97
C ASP A 191 -7.73 3.96 19.77
N ARG A 192 -8.16 3.45 18.60
CA ARG A 192 -8.24 4.14 17.29
C ARG A 192 -6.91 4.59 16.66
N TYR A 193 -5.80 4.51 17.37
CA TYR A 193 -4.55 5.08 16.88
C TYR A 193 -3.28 4.28 17.18
N ILE A 194 -3.36 3.14 17.87
CA ILE A 194 -2.18 2.37 18.25
C ILE A 194 -2.15 1.08 17.45
N ILE A 195 -1.09 0.88 16.68
CA ILE A 195 -0.90 -0.28 15.83
C ILE A 195 0.33 -1.01 16.30
N ASP A 196 0.18 -2.28 16.65
CA ASP A 196 1.28 -3.15 17.03
C ASP A 196 1.55 -4.13 15.90
N THR A 197 2.73 -4.02 15.29
CA THR A 197 3.18 -4.90 14.19
C THR A 197 3.99 -6.08 14.71
N GLY A 198 4.12 -6.23 16.04
CA GLY A 198 5.00 -7.18 16.72
C GLY A 198 6.45 -6.70 16.79
N LYS A 199 6.95 -6.06 15.73
CA LYS A 199 8.29 -5.44 15.69
C LYS A 199 8.30 -4.01 16.20
N GLU A 200 7.25 -3.27 15.89
CA GLU A 200 7.14 -1.85 16.18
C GLU A 200 5.72 -1.53 16.64
N THR A 201 5.61 -0.58 17.55
CA THR A 201 4.35 0.05 17.92
C THR A 201 4.27 1.43 17.28
N VAL A 202 3.29 1.65 16.42
CA VAL A 202 3.04 2.96 15.81
C VAL A 202 1.82 3.61 16.44
N LYS A 203 2.00 4.81 16.98
CA LYS A 203 0.94 5.62 17.58
C LYS A 203 0.64 6.78 16.65
N PHE A 204 -0.64 7.00 16.37
CA PHE A 204 -1.13 8.05 15.49
C PHE A 204 -1.91 9.12 16.28
N SER A 205 -2.01 10.30 15.72
CA SER A 205 -3.04 11.26 16.07
C SER A 205 -3.42 12.00 14.82
N TYR A 206 -4.71 12.04 14.52
CA TYR A 206 -5.22 12.74 13.36
C TYR A 206 -6.40 13.61 13.75
N ASP A 207 -6.32 14.89 13.38
CA ASP A 207 -7.42 15.83 13.46
C ASP A 207 -8.01 16.00 12.04
N PRO A 208 -9.20 15.45 11.76
CA PRO A 208 -9.81 15.51 10.43
C PRO A 208 -10.19 16.92 10.01
N ARG A 209 -10.49 17.82 10.96
CA ARG A 209 -10.88 19.20 10.66
C ARG A 209 -9.70 20.08 10.28
N THR A 210 -8.58 19.90 10.97
CA THR A 210 -7.38 20.70 10.70
C THR A 210 -6.40 20.04 9.74
N GLY A 211 -6.58 18.75 9.45
CA GLY A 211 -5.61 17.95 8.67
C GLY A 211 -4.31 17.66 9.43
N LYS A 212 -4.20 18.00 10.72
CA LYS A 212 -2.97 17.78 11.48
C LYS A 212 -2.81 16.30 11.79
N VAL A 213 -1.66 15.76 11.39
CA VAL A 213 -1.27 14.36 11.63
C VAL A 213 0.00 14.35 12.46
N TRP A 214 0.02 13.52 13.49
CA TRP A 214 1.19 13.19 14.27
C TRP A 214 1.34 11.68 14.32
N TYR A 215 2.57 11.19 14.36
CA TYR A 215 2.83 9.78 14.57
C TYR A 215 4.15 9.59 15.33
N VAL A 216 4.23 8.50 16.07
CA VAL A 216 5.43 8.03 16.78
C VAL A 216 5.60 6.55 16.47
N VAL A 217 6.83 6.15 16.13
CA VAL A 217 7.20 4.74 15.91
C VAL A 217 8.15 4.34 17.04
N ASP A 218 7.71 3.41 17.88
CA ASP A 218 8.51 2.82 18.94
C ASP A 218 8.95 1.43 18.49
N THR A 219 10.26 1.15 18.46
CA THR A 219 10.77 -0.20 18.18
C THR A 219 10.63 -1.07 19.44
N ASN A 220 10.12 -2.29 19.29
CA ASN A 220 9.92 -3.22 20.41
C ASN A 220 11.22 -3.96 20.79
N ASP A 221 12.39 -3.48 20.36
CA ASP A 221 13.67 -4.14 20.58
C ASP A 221 14.03 -4.10 22.07
N LYS A 222 13.71 -5.20 22.77
CA LYS A 222 14.23 -5.52 24.09
C LYS A 222 15.69 -5.92 23.95
N SER A 223 16.56 -5.00 23.54
CA SER A 223 17.98 -5.15 23.85
C SER A 223 18.11 -4.98 25.36
N THR A 224 18.20 -6.12 26.06
CA THR A 224 18.62 -6.23 27.45
C THR A 224 19.84 -5.34 27.68
N HIS A 225 19.63 -4.25 28.41
CA HIS A 225 20.68 -3.54 29.13
C HIS A 225 20.72 -4.06 30.57
#